data_AF-A0AB35U6P0-F1
#
_entry.id   AF-A0AB35U6P0-F1
#
_cell.length_a   1.000
_cell.length_b   1.000
_cell.length_c   1.000
_cell.angle_alpha   90.00
_cell.angle_beta   90.00
_cell.angle_gamma   90.00
#
_symmetry.space_group_name_H-M   'P 1'
#
loop_
_entity.id
_entity.type
_entity.pdbx_description
1 polymer ?
#
loop_
_entity_poly.entity_id
_entity_poly.type
_entity_poly.pdbx_seq_one_letter_code
_entity_poly.pdbx_strand_id
1 'polypeptide(L)'
;MKDFKNINTEPVYNTLDEATAAPDGSQDAATRKERRTYTEDEADMLKKLNLTSGRKGVHLQRINMAFLPENYEYIKVMAKGTGRSMTQVVNDIIAANIGRNKELYSQIQKEQRSMKF
;
A
#
# COMPACT_ATOMS: atom_id res chain seq x y z
N MET A 1 24.42 -18.60 -24.03
CA MET A 1 25.04 -17.56 -23.17
C MET A 1 24.54 -16.22 -23.70
N LYS A 2 24.00 -15.31 -22.88
CA LYS A 2 23.51 -14.02 -23.40
C LYS A 2 24.72 -13.13 -23.72
N ASP A 3 24.79 -12.61 -24.94
CA ASP A 3 25.86 -11.73 -25.37
C ASP A 3 25.63 -10.30 -24.85
N PHE A 4 26.59 -9.81 -24.07
CA PHE A 4 26.55 -8.48 -23.44
C PHE A 4 27.43 -7.44 -24.15
N LYS A 5 27.84 -7.72 -25.39
CA LYS A 5 28.80 -6.88 -26.15
C LYS A 5 28.27 -5.50 -26.53
N ASN A 6 26.95 -5.26 -26.39
CA ASN A 6 26.30 -3.98 -26.68
C ASN A 6 25.85 -3.23 -25.41
N ILE A 7 26.34 -3.59 -24.22
CA ILE A 7 26.09 -2.77 -23.03
C ILE A 7 26.99 -1.53 -23.12
N ASN A 8 26.38 -0.35 -23.10
CA ASN A 8 27.11 0.89 -22.91
C ASN A 8 27.73 0.90 -21.50
N THR A 9 29.06 0.78 -21.43
CA THR A 9 29.84 0.77 -20.19
C THR A 9 30.46 2.12 -19.87
N GLU A 10 30.14 3.17 -20.63
CA GLU A 10 30.68 4.49 -20.38
C GLU A 10 30.15 5.06 -19.05
N PRO A 11 30.99 5.73 -18.25
CA PRO A 11 30.56 6.37 -17.01
C PRO A 11 29.47 7.42 -17.29
N VAL A 12 28.34 7.29 -16.58
CA VAL A 12 27.17 8.18 -16.64
C VAL A 12 27.47 9.53 -15.96
N TYR A 13 28.59 10.17 -16.30
CA TYR A 13 28.93 11.50 -15.79
C TYR A 13 28.57 12.60 -16.79
N ASN A 14 28.66 12.32 -18.09
CA ASN A 14 28.35 13.32 -19.13
C ASN A 14 26.83 13.59 -19.28
N THR A 15 25.96 12.67 -18.85
CA THR A 15 24.49 12.85 -18.90
C THR A 15 23.91 13.45 -17.61
N LEU A 16 24.72 13.64 -16.55
CA LEU A 16 24.25 14.26 -15.31
C LEU A 16 24.11 15.77 -15.47
N ASP A 17 25.00 16.41 -16.24
CA ASP A 17 24.93 17.86 -16.46
C ASP A 17 23.71 18.23 -17.31
N GLU A 18 23.32 17.41 -18.30
CA GLU A 18 22.05 17.59 -19.04
C GLU A 18 20.81 17.28 -18.20
N ALA A 19 20.88 16.31 -17.27
CA ALA A 19 19.74 15.92 -16.43
C ALA A 19 19.56 16.82 -15.19
N THR A 20 20.59 17.57 -14.79
CA THR A 20 20.58 18.50 -13.64
C THR A 20 20.61 19.97 -14.04
N ALA A 21 20.86 20.27 -15.33
CA ALA A 21 20.52 21.57 -15.89
C ALA A 21 19.06 21.88 -15.56
N ALA A 22 18.84 22.99 -14.88
CA ALA A 22 17.50 23.47 -14.59
C ALA A 22 16.75 23.56 -15.93
N PRO A 23 15.59 22.88 -16.11
CA PRO A 23 14.86 22.98 -17.35
C PRO A 23 14.53 24.45 -17.58
N ASP A 24 14.89 24.96 -18.76
CA ASP A 24 14.44 26.27 -19.22
C ASP A 24 12.93 26.33 -19.02
N GLY A 25 12.49 27.21 -18.13
CA GLY A 25 11.22 27.12 -17.42
C GLY A 25 9.96 27.40 -18.24
N SER A 26 9.81 26.84 -19.44
CA SER A 26 8.69 27.23 -20.32
C SER A 26 8.08 26.16 -21.24
N GLN A 27 8.52 24.89 -21.26
CA GLN A 27 7.87 23.90 -22.15
C GLN A 27 7.43 22.56 -21.51
N ASP A 28 8.07 22.05 -20.46
CA ASP A 28 7.70 20.74 -19.88
C ASP A 28 6.74 20.80 -18.67
N ALA A 29 6.41 21.98 -18.17
CA ALA A 29 5.43 22.13 -17.10
C ALA A 29 3.98 21.90 -17.56
N ALA A 30 3.72 21.99 -18.88
CA ALA A 30 2.36 22.03 -19.44
C ALA A 30 1.65 20.67 -19.57
N THR A 31 2.35 19.54 -19.39
CA THR A 31 1.77 18.19 -19.58
C THR A 31 1.68 17.35 -18.30
N ARG A 32 2.00 17.92 -17.13
CA ARG A 32 1.79 17.21 -15.86
C ARG A 32 0.30 17.20 -15.53
N LYS A 33 -0.40 16.13 -15.93
CA LYS A 33 -1.78 15.87 -15.51
C LYS A 33 -1.92 16.13 -14.01
N GLU A 34 -2.85 17.00 -13.63
CA GLU A 34 -3.14 17.28 -12.23
C GLU A 34 -3.38 15.98 -11.49
N ARG A 35 -2.70 15.82 -10.34
CA ARG A 35 -2.87 14.63 -9.49
C ARG A 35 -4.30 14.66 -8.95
N ARG A 36 -5.15 13.75 -9.43
CA ARG A 36 -6.53 13.57 -8.96
C ARG A 36 -6.57 13.50 -7.43
N THR A 37 -7.26 14.46 -6.83
CA THR A 37 -7.71 14.42 -5.44
C THR A 37 -9.07 13.73 -5.38
N TYR A 38 -9.33 13.02 -4.29
CA TYR A 38 -10.59 12.31 -4.07
C TYR A 38 -11.44 13.11 -3.08
N THR A 39 -12.75 13.13 -3.29
CA THR A 39 -13.68 13.62 -2.26
C THR A 39 -13.69 12.67 -1.06
N GLU A 40 -14.22 13.11 0.09
CA GLU A 40 -14.25 12.29 1.31
C GLU A 40 -15.01 10.98 1.11
N ASP A 41 -16.17 11.03 0.44
CA ASP A 41 -17.00 9.85 0.15
C ASP A 41 -16.29 8.86 -0.78
N GLU A 42 -15.60 9.35 -1.82
CA GLU A 42 -14.80 8.51 -2.71
C GLU A 42 -13.63 7.87 -1.96
N ALA A 43 -12.95 8.63 -1.10
CA ALA A 43 -11.84 8.13 -0.30
C ALA A 43 -12.31 7.01 0.65
N ASP A 44 -13.47 7.14 1.27
CA ASP A 44 -14.00 6.14 2.18
C ASP A 44 -14.48 4.87 1.49
N MET A 45 -15.08 4.98 0.29
CA MET A 45 -15.35 3.80 -0.53
C MET A 45 -14.06 3.08 -0.93
N LEU A 46 -13.02 3.82 -1.29
CA LEU A 46 -11.73 3.23 -1.66
C LEU A 46 -11.01 2.55 -0.50
N LYS A 47 -11.12 3.11 0.71
CA LYS A 47 -10.64 2.45 1.95
C LYS A 47 -11.39 1.14 2.20
N LYS A 48 -12.72 1.14 2.09
CA LYS A 48 -13.55 -0.07 2.27
C LYS A 48 -13.17 -1.18 1.28
N LEU A 49 -12.80 -0.81 0.06
CA LEU A 49 -12.37 -1.75 -0.98
C LEU A 49 -10.88 -2.12 -0.90
N ASN A 50 -10.11 -1.59 0.06
CA ASN A 50 -8.66 -1.72 0.15
C ASN A 50 -7.91 -1.27 -1.14
N LEU A 51 -8.49 -0.36 -1.92
CA LEU A 51 -7.96 0.17 -3.18
C LEU A 51 -7.21 1.48 -2.97
N THR A 52 -6.21 1.47 -2.09
CA THR A 52 -5.52 2.69 -1.63
C THR A 52 -4.16 2.91 -2.31
N SER A 53 -3.67 1.96 -3.10
CA SER A 53 -2.36 2.09 -3.77
C SER A 53 -2.39 3.19 -4.84
N GLY A 54 -1.41 4.09 -4.80
CA GLY A 54 -1.24 5.18 -5.79
C GLY A 54 -2.25 6.32 -5.70
N ARG A 55 -3.13 6.34 -4.68
CA ARG A 55 -4.19 7.34 -4.52
C ARG A 55 -3.83 8.32 -3.39
N LYS A 56 -3.58 9.58 -3.74
CA LYS A 56 -3.18 10.63 -2.79
C LYS A 56 -4.32 10.88 -1.79
N GLY A 57 -4.00 10.88 -0.49
CA GLY A 57 -4.95 11.16 0.59
C GLY A 57 -5.77 9.96 1.08
N VAL A 58 -5.72 8.82 0.39
CA VAL A 58 -6.45 7.62 0.79
C VAL A 58 -5.48 6.64 1.46
N HIS A 59 -5.26 6.82 2.76
CA HIS A 59 -4.37 5.96 3.54
C HIS A 59 -5.16 5.04 4.47
N LEU A 60 -4.78 3.76 4.53
CA LEU A 60 -5.26 2.82 5.54
C LEU A 60 -4.40 2.93 6.79
N GLN A 61 -5.02 2.63 7.94
CA GLN A 61 -4.31 2.47 9.21
C GLN A 61 -3.31 1.30 9.07
N ARG A 62 -2.07 1.53 9.48
CA ARG A 62 -0.99 0.54 9.40
C ARG A 62 -0.60 0.11 10.80
N ILE A 63 -0.40 -1.19 10.97
CA ILE A 63 0.14 -1.77 12.19
C ILE A 63 1.37 -2.57 11.77
N ASN A 64 2.54 -2.23 12.33
CA ASN A 64 3.74 -3.04 12.15
C ASN A 64 3.61 -4.26 13.07
N MET A 65 3.51 -5.45 12.49
CA MET A 65 3.39 -6.69 13.24
C MET A 65 4.35 -7.74 12.69
N ALA A 66 4.92 -8.54 13.61
CA ALA A 66 5.71 -9.71 13.27
C ALA A 66 4.82 -10.95 13.26
N PHE A 67 5.03 -11.82 12.27
CA PHE A 67 4.34 -13.11 12.16
C PHE A 67 5.31 -14.24 12.46
N LEU A 68 4.80 -15.32 13.05
CA LEU A 68 5.52 -16.59 13.06
C LEU A 68 5.78 -17.05 11.62
N PRO A 69 6.91 -17.74 11.33
CA PRO A 69 7.26 -18.16 9.97
C PRO A 69 6.16 -18.96 9.27
N GLU A 70 5.51 -19.88 9.99
CA GLU A 70 4.40 -20.70 9.49
C GLU A 70 3.18 -19.85 9.07
N ASN A 71 2.81 -18.87 9.89
CA ASN A 71 1.70 -17.96 9.59
C ASN A 71 2.03 -17.07 8.39
N TYR A 72 3.27 -16.59 8.31
CA TYR A 72 3.71 -15.78 7.17
C TYR A 72 3.65 -16.57 5.87
N GLU A 73 4.15 -17.81 5.86
CA GLU A 73 4.13 -18.66 4.68
C GLU A 73 2.70 -19.01 4.27
N TYR A 74 1.82 -19.31 5.22
CA TYR A 74 0.39 -19.49 4.95
C TYR A 74 -0.22 -18.27 4.24
N ILE A 75 -0.03 -17.07 4.79
CA ILE A 75 -0.57 -15.83 4.20
C ILE A 75 -0.04 -15.63 2.78
N LYS A 76 1.26 -15.87 2.58
CA LYS A 76 1.93 -15.72 1.27
C LYS A 76 1.39 -16.71 0.24
N VAL A 77 1.24 -17.98 0.59
CA VAL A 77 0.68 -19.03 -0.28
C VAL A 77 -0.75 -18.69 -0.65
N MET A 78 -1.58 -18.31 0.32
CA MET A 78 -2.98 -17.95 0.09
C MET A 78 -3.12 -16.70 -0.77
N ALA A 79 -2.32 -15.66 -0.52
CA ALA A 79 -2.31 -14.45 -1.33
C ALA A 79 -2.01 -14.77 -2.80
N LYS A 80 -0.96 -15.57 -3.04
CA LYS A 80 -0.57 -16.00 -4.39
C LYS A 80 -1.64 -16.86 -5.06
N GLY A 81 -2.21 -17.83 -4.34
CA GLY A 81 -3.22 -18.75 -4.89
C GLY A 81 -4.55 -18.07 -5.24
N THR A 82 -4.93 -17.03 -4.49
CA THR A 82 -6.20 -16.31 -4.67
C THR A 82 -6.09 -15.05 -5.53
N GLY A 83 -4.88 -14.64 -5.92
CA GLY A 83 -4.63 -13.37 -6.62
C GLY A 83 -4.90 -12.12 -5.76
N ARG A 84 -4.87 -12.26 -4.43
CA ARG A 84 -5.10 -11.17 -3.47
C ARG A 84 -3.78 -10.69 -2.87
N SER A 85 -3.76 -9.49 -2.32
CA SER A 85 -2.61 -9.03 -1.54
C SER A 85 -2.56 -9.74 -0.17
N MET A 86 -1.37 -9.89 0.40
CA MET A 86 -1.21 -10.43 1.75
C MET A 86 -2.04 -9.65 2.79
N THR A 87 -2.13 -8.33 2.64
CA THR A 87 -2.96 -7.47 3.48
C THR A 87 -4.45 -7.80 3.37
N GLN A 88 -4.96 -8.06 2.17
CA GLN A 88 -6.34 -8.48 1.98
C GLN A 88 -6.62 -9.82 2.67
N VAL A 89 -5.73 -10.80 2.53
CA VAL A 89 -5.85 -12.10 3.19
C VAL A 89 -5.91 -11.94 4.72
N VAL A 90 -5.03 -11.12 5.29
CA VAL A 90 -5.05 -10.85 6.74
C VAL A 90 -6.34 -10.16 7.17
N ASN A 91 -6.80 -9.16 6.42
CA ASN A 91 -8.06 -8.48 6.70
C ASN A 91 -9.27 -9.44 6.66
N ASP A 92 -9.31 -10.36 5.70
CA ASP A 92 -10.36 -11.37 5.57
C ASP A 92 -10.38 -12.31 6.79
N ILE A 93 -9.20 -12.74 7.26
CA ILE A 93 -9.07 -13.56 8.47
C ILE A 93 -9.59 -12.80 9.70
N ILE A 94 -9.23 -11.53 9.85
CA ILE A 94 -9.69 -10.69 10.95
C ILE A 94 -11.21 -10.50 10.89
N ALA A 95 -11.77 -10.24 9.71
CA ALA A 95 -13.21 -10.09 9.53
C ALA A 95 -13.98 -11.37 9.94
N ALA A 96 -13.48 -12.54 9.53
CA ALA A 96 -14.03 -13.81 9.95
C ALA A 96 -13.92 -14.02 11.47
N ASN A 97 -12.80 -13.62 12.08
CA ASN A 97 -12.59 -13.72 13.52
C ASN A 97 -13.53 -12.79 14.32
N ILE A 98 -13.78 -11.58 13.84
CA ILE A 98 -14.74 -10.64 14.43
C ILE A 98 -16.15 -11.24 14.39
N GLY A 99 -16.54 -11.87 13.28
CA GLY A 99 -17.83 -12.55 13.17
C GLY A 99 -18.03 -13.63 14.22
N ARG A 100 -17.00 -14.46 14.46
CA ARG A 100 -17.03 -15.53 15.48
C ARG A 100 -17.05 -14.99 16.91
N ASN A 101 -16.33 -13.92 17.18
CA ASN A 101 -16.11 -13.39 18.54
C ASN A 101 -16.89 -12.10 18.82
N LYS A 102 -18.01 -11.88 18.12
CA LYS A 102 -18.73 -10.59 18.15
C LYS A 102 -19.18 -10.19 19.55
N GLU A 103 -19.67 -11.14 20.34
CA GLU A 103 -20.16 -10.92 21.70
C GLU A 103 -19.00 -10.53 22.64
N LEU A 104 -17.93 -11.33 22.62
CA LEU A 104 -16.72 -11.07 23.39
C LEU A 104 -16.10 -9.72 23.05
N TYR A 105 -15.99 -9.38 21.76
CA TYR A 105 -15.49 -8.09 21.32
C TYR A 105 -16.33 -6.92 21.87
N SER A 106 -17.65 -7.06 21.89
CA SER A 106 -18.57 -6.05 22.41
C SER A 106 -18.45 -5.88 23.93
N GLN A 107 -18.26 -6.98 24.66
CA GLN A 107 -18.05 -6.94 26.11
C GLN A 107 -16.74 -6.22 26.46
N ILE A 108 -15.62 -6.63 25.84
CA ILE A 108 -14.31 -6.03 26.07
C ILE A 108 -14.34 -4.53 25.74
N GLN A 109 -15.03 -4.13 24.66
CA GLN A 109 -15.15 -2.72 24.31
C GLN A 109 -15.93 -1.90 25.36
N LYS A 110 -16.96 -2.47 25.98
CA LYS A 110 -17.71 -1.81 27.07
C LYS A 110 -16.82 -1.64 28.31
N GLU A 111 -16.11 -2.69 28.71
CA GLU A 111 -15.21 -2.68 29.86
C GLU A 111 -14.08 -1.65 29.68
N GLN A 112 -13.47 -1.59 28.49
CA GLN A 112 -12.45 -0.60 28.15
C GLN A 112 -12.95 0.85 28.23
N ARG A 113 -14.22 1.09 27.90
CA ARG A 113 -14.83 2.43 28.05
C ARG A 113 -15.12 2.77 29.51
N SER A 114 -15.52 1.79 30.31
CA SER A 114 -15.74 1.99 31.75
C SER A 114 -14.45 2.07 32.57
N MET A 115 -13.30 1.65 32.07
CA MET A 115 -12.01 1.79 32.78
C MET A 115 -11.31 3.14 32.52
N LYS A 116 -11.77 3.91 31.52
CA LYS A 116 -11.30 5.28 31.31
C LYS A 116 -12.06 6.22 32.25
N PHE A 117 -11.68 6.24 33.52
CA PHE A 117 -12.02 7.27 34.50
C PHE A 117 -10.74 7.99 34.92
#